data_AF-A0AAN7SPZ0-F1
#
_entry.id   AF-A0AAN7SPZ0-F1
#
_cell.length_a   1.000
_cell.length_b   1.000
_cell.length_c   1.000
_cell.angle_alpha   90.00
_cell.angle_beta   90.00
_cell.angle_gamma   90.00
#
_symmetry.space_group_name_H-M   'P 1'
#
loop_
_entity.id
_entity.type
_entity.pdbx_description
1 polymer ?
#
loop_
_entity_poly.entity_id
_entity_poly.type
_entity_poly.pdbx_seq_one_letter_code
_entity_poly.pdbx_strand_id
1 'polypeptide(L)'
;MDKKKTKSKNNCCVPQCYSTYKSANVSLHNFLNDKFQHKQWVIALKMGKQVSAYMKVCNLHFNDEDFFFKGKYTCEPVAQVKTHVVPSQNLPVRVHDKLINEESVRQRSERAERRHNNRLVNRKLHQNNNIELAVMEEPCTTSTTKYEALDDACNLLLFKENVI
;
A
#
# COMPACT_ATOMS: atom_id res chain seq x y z
N MET A 1 53.08 28.77 -6.51
CA MET A 1 51.80 28.36 -7.15
C MET A 1 50.73 28.35 -6.08
N ASP A 2 50.10 29.49 -5.81
CA ASP A 2 49.02 29.59 -4.84
C ASP A 2 47.76 28.91 -5.38
N LYS A 3 47.40 27.78 -4.76
CA LYS A 3 46.13 27.10 -5.04
C LYS A 3 45.00 28.02 -4.58
N LYS A 4 44.38 28.77 -5.51
CA LYS A 4 43.12 29.49 -5.25
C LYS A 4 42.11 28.49 -4.69
N LYS A 5 41.76 28.63 -3.40
CA LYS A 5 40.70 27.82 -2.76
C LYS A 5 39.40 28.04 -3.54
N THR A 6 38.97 27.04 -4.29
CA THR A 6 37.66 27.04 -4.94
C THR A 6 36.59 26.90 -3.84
N LYS A 7 35.75 27.93 -3.68
CA LYS A 7 34.62 27.87 -2.74
C LYS A 7 33.70 26.72 -3.14
N SER A 8 33.43 25.77 -2.23
CA SER A 8 32.49 24.69 -2.49
C SER A 8 31.08 25.26 -2.73
N LYS A 9 30.38 24.74 -3.73
CA LYS A 9 28.99 25.11 -4.02
C LYS A 9 28.10 24.43 -2.98
N ASN A 10 27.79 25.12 -1.88
CA ASN A 10 26.84 24.64 -0.87
C ASN A 10 25.41 24.71 -1.44
N ASN A 11 24.97 23.64 -2.09
CA ASN A 11 23.64 23.51 -2.69
C ASN A 11 22.83 22.45 -1.93
N CYS A 12 21.51 22.54 -2.02
CA CYS A 12 20.62 21.47 -1.56
C CYS A 12 20.86 20.21 -2.40
N CYS A 13 20.93 19.05 -1.75
CA CYS A 13 21.15 17.78 -2.42
C CYS A 13 19.87 17.08 -2.90
N VAL A 14 18.70 17.62 -2.55
CA VAL A 14 17.41 17.01 -2.85
C VAL A 14 17.13 17.10 -4.35
N PRO A 15 16.76 15.99 -5.03
CA PRO A 15 16.39 16.01 -6.44
C PRO A 15 15.29 17.05 -6.72
N GLN A 16 15.35 17.74 -7.86
CA GLN A 16 14.39 18.79 -8.23
C GLN A 16 14.42 20.04 -7.34
N CYS A 17 15.30 20.11 -6.33
CA CYS A 17 15.53 21.32 -5.56
C CYS A 17 16.77 22.06 -6.09
N TYR A 18 16.60 23.35 -6.37
CA TYR A 18 17.67 24.23 -6.90
C TYR A 18 18.14 25.26 -5.87
N SER A 19 17.74 25.09 -4.60
CA SER A 19 18.08 26.01 -3.52
C SER A 19 19.58 25.96 -3.19
N THR A 20 20.15 27.14 -2.93
CA THR A 20 21.57 27.29 -2.59
C THR A 20 21.72 28.13 -1.34
N TYR A 21 22.91 28.12 -0.70
CA TYR A 21 23.17 29.00 0.44
C TYR A 21 23.04 30.50 0.14
N LYS A 22 23.06 30.89 -1.15
CA LYS A 22 22.89 32.28 -1.59
C LYS A 22 21.42 32.65 -1.79
N SER A 23 20.54 31.66 -1.86
CA SER A 23 19.11 31.88 -1.97
C SER A 23 18.63 32.58 -0.69
N ALA A 24 17.79 33.61 -0.83
CA ALA A 24 17.25 34.32 0.33
C ALA A 24 16.47 33.35 1.24
N ASN A 25 16.64 33.49 2.55
CA ASN A 25 15.96 32.69 3.59
C ASN A 25 16.22 31.17 3.51
N VAL A 26 17.32 30.74 2.88
CA VAL A 26 17.70 29.33 2.81
C VAL A 26 18.85 29.03 3.77
N SER A 27 18.59 28.17 4.74
CA SER A 27 19.62 27.53 5.58
C SER A 27 19.83 26.09 5.14
N LEU A 28 21.08 25.64 5.13
CA LEU A 28 21.46 24.29 4.72
C LEU A 28 21.88 23.46 5.94
N HIS A 29 21.21 22.33 6.12
CA HIS A 29 21.37 21.44 7.26
C HIS A 29 22.03 20.14 6.82
N ASN A 30 22.97 19.65 7.63
CA ASN A 30 23.58 18.34 7.40
C ASN A 30 22.61 17.24 7.80
N PHE A 31 22.80 16.05 7.23
CA PHE A 31 22.14 14.86 7.74
C PHE A 31 22.59 14.60 9.19
N LEU A 32 21.65 14.09 9.99
CA LEU A 32 21.92 13.71 11.37
C LEU A 32 22.83 12.47 11.42
N ASN A 33 23.68 12.38 12.46
CA ASN A 33 24.57 11.23 12.67
C ASN A 33 23.82 9.95 13.04
N ASP A 34 22.59 10.07 13.54
CA ASP A 34 21.76 8.92 13.83
C ASP A 34 21.41 8.15 12.56
N LYS A 35 21.76 6.87 12.53
CA LYS A 35 21.58 6.00 11.36
C LYS A 35 20.10 5.81 11.02
N PHE A 36 19.24 5.76 12.03
CA PHE A 36 17.80 5.58 11.81
C PHE A 36 17.21 6.83 11.13
N GLN A 37 17.42 8.00 11.73
CA GLN A 37 16.93 9.26 11.15
C GLN A 37 17.55 9.56 9.78
N HIS A 38 18.84 9.28 9.61
CA HIS A 38 19.51 9.38 8.32
C HIS A 38 18.81 8.54 7.25
N LYS A 39 18.48 7.28 7.56
CA LYS A 39 17.76 6.39 6.64
C LYS A 39 16.36 6.93 6.32
N GLN A 40 15.65 7.47 7.31
CA GLN A 40 14.34 8.10 7.09
C GLN A 40 14.43 9.28 6.14
N TRP A 41 15.44 10.14 6.28
CA TRP A 41 15.65 11.27 5.37
C TRP A 41 15.96 10.81 3.95
N VAL A 42 16.83 9.81 3.79
CA VAL A 42 17.18 9.24 2.47
C VAL A 42 15.91 8.73 1.76
N ILE A 43 15.04 8.04 2.49
CA ILE A 43 13.77 7.50 1.96
C ILE A 43 12.81 8.63 1.62
N ALA A 44 12.56 9.55 2.57
CA ALA A 44 11.60 10.64 2.41
C ALA A 44 11.98 11.57 1.24
N LEU A 45 13.25 11.92 1.12
CA LEU A 45 13.80 12.75 0.04
C LEU A 45 14.03 11.96 -1.25
N LYS A 46 13.66 10.68 -1.29
CA LYS A 46 13.74 9.78 -2.46
C LYS A 46 15.13 9.72 -3.10
N MET A 47 16.16 9.81 -2.28
CA MET A 47 17.56 9.82 -2.71
C MET A 47 17.91 8.47 -3.36
N GLY A 48 18.29 8.50 -4.64
CA GLY A 48 18.67 7.29 -5.39
C GLY A 48 20.15 6.89 -5.27
N LYS A 49 20.97 7.71 -4.61
CA LYS A 49 22.42 7.50 -4.44
C LYS A 49 22.78 7.52 -2.96
N GLN A 50 23.92 6.93 -2.63
CA GLN A 50 24.47 7.01 -1.28
C GLN A 50 24.70 8.48 -0.90
N VAL A 51 24.13 8.88 0.24
CA VAL A 51 24.30 10.22 0.79
C VAL A 51 25.66 10.29 1.51
N SER A 52 26.45 11.30 1.15
CA SER A 52 27.73 11.62 1.79
C SER A 52 27.52 12.58 2.97
N ALA A 53 28.40 12.54 3.96
CA ALA A 53 28.37 13.40 5.15
C ALA A 53 28.41 14.91 4.84
N TYR A 54 28.87 15.30 3.65
CA TYR A 54 28.95 16.70 3.21
C TYR A 54 27.68 17.20 2.50
N MET A 55 26.74 16.30 2.18
CA MET A 55 25.50 16.66 1.52
C MET A 55 24.57 17.38 2.50
N LYS A 56 23.84 18.38 2.00
CA LYS A 56 22.99 19.22 2.83
C LYS A 56 21.60 19.36 2.24
N VAL A 57 20.61 19.50 3.12
CA VAL A 57 19.20 19.70 2.79
C VAL A 57 18.81 21.11 3.23
N CYS A 58 18.05 21.85 2.40
CA CYS A 58 17.57 23.17 2.81
C CYS A 58 16.38 23.09 3.77
N ASN A 59 16.18 24.16 4.54
CA ASN A 59 15.04 24.33 5.45
C ASN A 59 13.68 24.18 4.81
N LEU A 60 13.55 24.48 3.51
CA LEU A 60 12.29 24.38 2.75
C LEU A 60 11.67 22.96 2.71
N HIS A 61 12.40 21.94 3.13
CA HIS A 61 11.90 20.56 3.21
C HIS A 61 11.33 20.18 4.58
N PHE A 62 11.35 21.11 5.53
CA PHE A 62 10.89 20.95 6.90
C PHE A 62 9.86 22.02 7.24
N ASN A 63 9.13 21.85 8.35
CA ASN A 63 8.31 22.92 8.89
C ASN A 63 9.17 23.81 9.80
N ASP A 64 8.78 25.08 9.99
CA ASP A 64 9.53 26.00 10.84
C ASP A 64 9.57 25.53 12.32
N GLU A 65 8.53 24.82 12.76
CA GLU A 65 8.43 24.23 14.10
C GLU A 65 9.42 23.08 14.33
N ASP A 66 9.97 22.50 13.27
CA ASP A 66 10.90 21.37 13.35
C ASP A 66 12.32 21.80 13.75
N PHE A 67 12.56 23.11 13.79
CA PHE A 67 13.84 23.68 14.13
C PHE A 67 13.92 24.08 15.60
N PHE A 68 15.15 24.09 16.11
CA PHE A 68 15.49 24.71 17.38
C PHE A 68 16.81 25.46 17.23
N PHE A 69 16.94 26.57 17.93
CA PHE A 69 18.12 27.42 17.86
C PHE A 69 19.15 26.98 18.89
N LYS A 70 20.36 26.65 18.44
CA LYS A 70 21.52 26.51 19.32
C LYS A 70 22.25 27.84 19.45
N GLY A 71 22.67 28.16 20.67
CA GLY A 71 23.43 29.38 20.96
C GLY A 71 22.53 30.57 21.26
N LYS A 72 21.81 30.55 22.40
CA LYS A 72 20.98 31.69 22.85
C LYS A 72 21.78 32.99 23.11
N TYR A 73 23.12 32.90 23.11
CA TYR A 73 24.04 33.98 23.47
C TYR A 73 25.00 34.38 22.33
N THR A 74 24.81 33.87 21.12
CA THR A 74 25.60 34.28 19.95
C THR A 74 24.80 35.27 19.11
N CYS A 75 25.49 36.24 18.50
CA CYS A 75 24.89 37.21 17.58
C CYS A 75 24.20 36.55 16.37
N GLU A 76 24.62 35.33 16.01
CA GLU A 76 23.97 34.50 15.00
C GLU A 76 23.63 33.12 15.60
N PRO A 77 22.40 32.89 16.09
CA PRO A 77 21.97 31.57 16.52
C PRO A 77 21.84 30.63 15.32
N VAL A 78 22.40 29.43 15.43
CA VAL A 78 22.35 28.44 14.34
C VAL A 78 21.13 27.54 14.53
N ALA A 79 20.21 27.57 13.56
CA ALA A 79 19.05 26.67 13.53
C ALA A 79 19.51 25.22 13.25
N GLN A 80 19.07 24.30 14.09
CA GLN A 80 19.27 22.86 13.92
C GLN A 80 17.93 22.14 13.83
N VAL A 81 17.89 21.08 13.02
CA VAL A 81 16.73 20.21 12.91
C VAL A 81 16.68 19.29 14.13
N LYS A 82 15.50 19.12 14.74
CA LYS A 82 15.29 18.20 15.87
C LYS A 82 15.62 16.75 15.49
N THR A 83 15.96 15.93 16.47
CA THR A 83 16.48 14.55 16.29
C THR A 83 15.50 13.55 15.67
N HIS A 84 14.19 13.84 15.67
CA HIS A 84 13.14 12.92 15.17
C HIS A 84 12.36 13.45 13.97
N VAL A 85 12.77 14.61 13.45
CA VAL A 85 12.05 15.25 12.35
C VAL A 85 12.43 14.60 11.03
N VAL A 86 11.42 14.20 10.27
CA VAL A 86 11.55 13.72 8.90
C VAL A 86 11.11 14.83 7.94
N PRO A 87 11.88 15.13 6.88
CA PRO A 87 11.45 16.09 5.87
C PRO A 87 10.12 15.66 5.26
N SER A 88 9.17 16.59 5.20
CA SER A 88 7.81 16.35 4.71
C SER A 88 7.39 17.37 3.65
N GLN A 89 8.10 18.48 3.52
CA GLN A 89 7.76 19.57 2.61
C GLN A 89 8.54 19.48 1.30
N ASN A 90 7.92 19.93 0.21
CA ASN A 90 8.55 20.08 -1.11
C ASN A 90 9.34 18.82 -1.56
N LEU A 91 8.76 17.64 -1.31
CA LEU A 91 9.42 16.38 -1.61
C LEU A 91 9.48 16.13 -3.13
N PRO A 92 10.52 15.46 -3.64
CA PRO A 92 10.61 15.15 -5.05
C PRO A 92 9.43 14.31 -5.52
N VAL A 93 8.92 14.56 -6.73
CA VAL A 93 7.87 13.76 -7.36
C VAL A 93 8.47 12.95 -8.49
N ARG A 94 8.32 11.62 -8.44
CA ARG A 94 8.71 10.73 -9.55
C ARG A 94 7.55 10.61 -10.54
N VAL A 95 7.88 10.37 -11.80
CA VAL A 95 6.88 10.16 -12.86
C VAL A 95 5.91 9.02 -12.54
N HIS A 96 6.38 8.00 -11.83
CA HIS A 96 5.57 6.85 -11.41
C HIS A 96 4.86 7.04 -10.07
N ASP A 97 5.11 8.14 -9.35
CA ASP A 97 4.34 8.46 -8.16
C ASP A 97 2.94 8.86 -8.64
N LYS A 98 2.02 7.89 -8.59
CA LYS A 98 0.62 8.15 -8.91
C LYS A 98 0.12 9.15 -7.87
N LEU A 99 -0.05 10.41 -8.28
CA LEU A 99 -0.87 11.33 -7.52
C LEU A 99 -2.23 10.66 -7.40
N ILE A 100 -2.64 10.41 -6.16
CA ILE A 100 -3.90 9.76 -5.88
C ILE A 100 -4.98 10.73 -6.36
N ASN A 101 -5.53 10.48 -7.54
CA ASN A 101 -6.69 11.22 -7.98
C ASN A 101 -7.88 10.70 -7.16
N GLU A 102 -8.40 11.53 -6.26
CA GLU A 102 -9.51 11.20 -5.37
C GLU A 102 -10.70 10.61 -6.14
N GLU A 103 -11.01 11.17 -7.31
CA GLU A 103 -12.05 10.67 -8.19
C GLU A 103 -11.76 9.26 -8.70
N SER A 104 -10.50 8.96 -9.04
CA SER A 104 -10.11 7.62 -9.48
C SER A 104 -10.19 6.57 -8.36
N VAL A 105 -9.93 7.00 -7.11
CA VAL A 105 -10.08 6.16 -5.91
C VAL A 105 -11.54 5.86 -5.67
N ARG A 106 -12.38 6.89 -5.71
CA ARG A 106 -13.83 6.79 -5.58
C ARG A 106 -14.43 5.87 -6.65
N GLN A 107 -14.07 6.05 -7.91
CA GLN A 107 -14.53 5.15 -8.99
C GLN A 107 -14.05 3.71 -8.81
N ARG A 108 -12.91 3.49 -8.14
CA ARG A 108 -12.43 2.13 -7.83
C ARG A 108 -13.24 1.52 -6.69
N SER A 109 -13.57 2.27 -5.63
CA SER A 109 -14.42 1.78 -4.53
C SER A 109 -15.83 1.47 -5.02
N GLU A 110 -16.45 2.38 -5.78
CA GLU A 110 -17.79 2.18 -6.35
C GLU A 110 -17.85 0.95 -7.26
N ARG A 111 -16.81 0.69 -8.06
CA ARG A 111 -16.73 -0.54 -8.87
C ARG A 111 -16.59 -1.81 -8.02
N ALA A 112 -15.86 -1.75 -6.91
CA ALA A 112 -15.74 -2.88 -5.99
C ALA A 112 -17.07 -3.18 -5.30
N GLU A 113 -17.78 -2.15 -4.84
CA GLU A 113 -19.12 -2.25 -4.25
C GLU A 113 -20.13 -2.82 -5.25
N ARG A 114 -20.14 -2.33 -6.49
CA ARG A 114 -21.03 -2.87 -7.55
C ARG A 114 -20.81 -4.36 -7.77
N ARG A 115 -19.55 -4.81 -7.80
CA ARG A 115 -19.23 -6.26 -7.92
C ARG A 115 -19.71 -7.05 -6.71
N HIS A 116 -19.58 -6.51 -5.51
CA HIS A 116 -20.07 -7.14 -4.28
C HIS A 116 -21.59 -7.28 -4.31
N ASN A 117 -22.31 -6.20 -4.62
CA ASN A 117 -23.76 -6.18 -4.68
C ASN A 117 -24.31 -7.15 -5.74
N ASN A 118 -23.72 -7.17 -6.94
CA ASN A 118 -24.13 -8.12 -7.98
C ASN A 118 -23.94 -9.59 -7.54
N ARG A 119 -22.87 -9.90 -6.81
CA ARG A 119 -22.68 -11.26 -6.25
C ARG A 119 -23.76 -11.62 -5.23
N LEU A 120 -24.15 -10.68 -4.37
CA LEU A 120 -25.22 -10.90 -3.39
C LEU A 120 -26.57 -11.10 -4.06
N VAL A 121 -26.91 -10.28 -5.06
CA VAL A 121 -28.16 -10.40 -5.84
C VAL A 121 -28.21 -11.75 -6.54
N ASN A 122 -27.14 -12.13 -7.24
CA ASN A 122 -27.08 -13.43 -7.91
C ASN A 122 -27.21 -14.60 -6.91
N ARG A 123 -26.57 -14.51 -5.73
CA ARG A 123 -26.71 -15.54 -4.69
C ARG A 123 -28.17 -15.66 -4.22
N LYS A 124 -28.85 -14.53 -3.98
CA LYS A 124 -30.26 -14.51 -3.58
C LYS A 124 -31.18 -15.10 -4.65
N LEU A 125 -30.95 -14.76 -5.93
CA LEU A 125 -31.69 -15.34 -7.06
C LEU A 125 -31.58 -16.87 -7.09
N HIS A 126 -30.37 -17.42 -6.95
CA HIS A 126 -30.19 -18.87 -6.93
C HIS A 126 -30.88 -19.53 -5.73
N GLN A 127 -30.89 -18.88 -4.55
CA GLN A 127 -31.63 -19.38 -3.40
C GLN A 127 -33.14 -19.36 -3.64
N ASN A 128 -33.68 -18.28 -4.20
CA ASN A 128 -35.11 -18.15 -4.48
C ASN A 128 -35.57 -19.15 -5.56
N ASN A 129 -34.81 -19.31 -6.64
CA ASN A 129 -35.12 -20.29 -7.68
C ASN A 129 -35.09 -21.73 -7.13
N ASN A 130 -34.19 -22.02 -6.18
CA ASN A 130 -34.12 -23.32 -5.54
C ASN A 130 -35.29 -23.57 -4.57
N ILE A 131 -35.82 -22.50 -3.94
CA ILE A 131 -37.07 -22.57 -3.15
C ILE A 131 -38.27 -22.80 -4.07
N GLU A 132 -38.36 -22.10 -5.20
CA GLU A 132 -39.46 -22.24 -6.16
C GLU A 132 -39.51 -23.64 -6.79
N LEU A 133 -38.35 -24.24 -7.08
CA LEU A 133 -38.27 -25.63 -7.55
C LEU A 133 -38.67 -26.65 -6.47
N ALA A 134 -38.35 -26.39 -5.20
CA ALA A 134 -38.73 -27.24 -4.07
C ALA A 134 -40.22 -27.13 -3.68
N VAL A 135 -40.89 -26.02 -4.04
CA VAL A 135 -42.33 -25.81 -3.80
C VAL A 135 -43.20 -26.43 -4.91
N MET A 136 -42.61 -26.77 -6.07
CA MET A 136 -43.31 -27.48 -7.15
C MET A 136 -43.36 -29.01 -6.96
N GLU A 137 -42.64 -29.56 -5.99
CA GLU A 137 -42.79 -30.95 -5.55
C GLU A 137 -43.87 -31.04 -4.46
N GLU A 138 -45.15 -30.86 -4.84
CA GLU A 138 -46.27 -31.25 -3.98
C GLU A 138 -46.62 -32.73 -4.23
N PRO A 139 -46.91 -33.51 -3.16
CA PRO A 139 -46.95 -34.96 -3.21
C PRO A 139 -48.17 -35.48 -3.98
N CYS A 140 -47.94 -36.18 -5.09
CA CYS A 140 -48.97 -36.98 -5.74
C CYS A 140 -49.35 -38.16 -4.84
N THR A 141 -50.42 -37.99 -4.06
CA THR A 141 -51.08 -39.06 -3.31
C THR A 141 -52.04 -39.87 -4.20
N THR A 142 -52.13 -41.19 -3.90
CA THR A 142 -53.08 -42.24 -4.36
C THR A 142 -52.69 -43.03 -5.63
N SER A 143 -52.94 -44.33 -5.83
CA SER A 143 -53.10 -45.57 -5.03
C SER A 143 -53.52 -46.71 -5.99
N THR A 144 -53.10 -47.98 -5.76
CA THR A 144 -53.78 -49.26 -6.17
C THR A 144 -53.68 -49.62 -7.68
N THR A 145 -53.26 -50.82 -8.16
CA THR A 145 -53.75 -52.20 -7.91
C THR A 145 -52.73 -53.31 -8.20
N LYS A 146 -52.93 -54.42 -7.47
CA LYS A 146 -52.40 -55.79 -7.55
C LYS A 146 -52.21 -56.37 -8.96
N TYR A 147 -51.09 -57.08 -9.19
CA TYR A 147 -51.05 -58.35 -9.93
C TYR A 147 -49.95 -59.25 -9.33
N GLU A 148 -50.34 -60.49 -9.07
CA GLU A 148 -49.57 -61.57 -8.47
C GLU A 148 -48.75 -62.34 -9.53
N ALA A 149 -47.75 -63.09 -9.03
CA ALA A 149 -47.43 -64.47 -9.42
C ALA A 149 -46.46 -64.77 -10.60
N LEU A 150 -45.39 -65.51 -10.21
CA LEU A 150 -44.74 -66.65 -10.89
C LEU A 150 -43.85 -66.32 -12.12
N ASP A 151 -42.71 -66.95 -12.41
CA ASP A 151 -42.02 -68.12 -11.85
C ASP A 151 -40.58 -68.19 -12.45
N ASP A 152 -39.77 -69.08 -11.88
CA ASP A 152 -38.68 -69.83 -12.51
C ASP A 152 -37.25 -69.25 -12.62
N ALA A 153 -36.50 -69.60 -11.57
CA ALA A 153 -35.13 -70.10 -11.56
C ALA A 153 -34.44 -70.42 -12.91
N CYS A 154 -33.23 -69.86 -13.08
CA CYS A 154 -32.13 -70.63 -13.66
C CYS A 154 -30.78 -70.25 -13.05
N ASN A 155 -30.27 -71.22 -12.30
CA ASN A 155 -28.88 -71.67 -12.14
C ASN A 155 -27.79 -70.68 -11.70
N LEU A 156 -27.25 -70.76 -10.46
CA LEU A 156 -26.61 -71.87 -9.73
C LEU A 156 -25.08 -71.92 -9.98
N LEU A 157 -24.35 -71.57 -8.90
CA LEU A 157 -23.04 -72.11 -8.49
C LEU A 157 -21.79 -71.66 -9.28
N LEU A 158 -20.60 -71.43 -8.71
CA LEU A 158 -19.89 -72.01 -7.55
C LEU A 158 -18.51 -71.26 -7.52
N PHE A 159 -17.97 -70.71 -6.43
CA PHE A 159 -17.11 -71.32 -5.40
C PHE A 159 -16.57 -70.13 -4.54
N LYS A 160 -16.76 -70.10 -3.20
CA LYS A 160 -15.77 -70.42 -2.12
C LYS A 160 -14.48 -69.58 -2.12
N GLU A 161 -13.80 -69.19 -1.05
CA GLU A 161 -13.85 -69.24 0.43
C GLU A 161 -12.54 -68.51 0.91
N ASN A 162 -12.46 -68.14 2.21
CA ASN A 162 -11.26 -67.90 3.03
C ASN A 162 -10.44 -66.60 2.83
N VAL A 163 -10.39 -65.68 3.80
CA VAL A 163 -9.66 -65.69 5.10
C VAL A 163 -8.14 -65.72 4.93
N ILE A 164 -7.50 -64.61 5.32
CA ILE A 164 -6.29 -64.55 6.14
C ILE A 164 -6.51 -63.45 7.18
#